data_AF-A0A6P7H1V0-F1
#
_entry.id   AF-A0A6P7H1V0-F1
#
_cell.length_a   1.000
_cell.length_b   1.000
_cell.length_c   1.000
_cell.angle_alpha   90.00
_cell.angle_beta   90.00
_cell.angle_gamma   90.00
#
_symmetry.space_group_name_H-M   'P 1'
#
loop_
_entity.id
_entity.type
_entity.pdbx_description
1 polymer ?
#
loop_
_entity_poly.entity_id
_entity_poly.type
_entity_poly.pdbx_seq_one_letter_code
_entity_poly.pdbx_strand_id
1 'polypeptide(L)'
;MKFVYFPIFLVAFTSLVYTQNYIKEQEYAVERIAPDWYAEDNLDLPFLPRDCFRPVHDHKKGSGCPSTIVSWRWDMKAESCKLAAYGGCKPSKNLFFSMRECIRVAQPVCKRLIEDLKNYTLLDLLDMLIYKIQDDSN
;
A
#
# COMPACT_ATOMS: atom_id res chain seq x y z
N MET A 1 6.70 14.19 -59.64
CA MET A 1 6.66 13.55 -58.30
C MET A 1 7.43 14.43 -57.32
N LYS A 2 6.99 14.50 -56.04
CA LYS A 2 7.47 15.38 -54.94
C LYS A 2 6.76 16.74 -54.98
N PHE A 3 5.96 17.22 -54.01
CA PHE A 3 6.13 17.32 -52.55
C PHE A 3 4.77 17.44 -51.83
N VAL A 4 4.00 16.34 -51.67
CA VAL A 4 2.73 16.37 -50.90
C VAL A 4 2.90 15.85 -49.46
N TYR A 5 4.07 15.31 -49.12
CA TYR A 5 4.31 14.69 -47.82
C TYR A 5 4.77 15.65 -46.71
N PHE A 6 5.31 16.83 -47.07
CA PHE A 6 5.86 17.79 -46.11
C PHE A 6 4.86 18.31 -45.05
N PRO A 7 3.60 18.67 -45.40
CA PRO A 7 2.63 19.13 -44.40
C PRO A 7 2.16 18.01 -43.47
N ILE A 8 2.08 16.77 -43.97
CA ILE A 8 1.67 15.60 -43.18
C ILE A 8 2.72 15.28 -42.11
N PHE A 9 4.01 15.35 -42.46
CA PHE A 9 5.09 15.16 -41.50
C PHE A 9 5.06 16.24 -40.42
N LEU A 10 4.92 17.52 -40.76
CA LEU A 10 4.86 18.59 -39.76
C LEU A 10 3.69 18.41 -38.79
N VAL A 11 2.51 18.06 -39.29
CA VAL A 11 1.33 17.81 -38.43
C VAL A 11 1.53 16.60 -37.52
N ALA A 12 2.14 15.52 -38.02
CA ALA A 12 2.46 14.35 -37.21
C ALA A 12 3.52 14.67 -36.15
N PHE A 13 4.56 15.43 -36.49
CA PHE A 13 5.61 15.85 -35.56
C PHE A 13 5.08 16.80 -34.48
N THR A 14 4.26 17.80 -34.83
CA THR A 14 3.67 18.69 -33.82
C THR A 14 2.69 17.94 -32.92
N SER A 15 1.91 17.00 -33.46
CA SER A 15 1.02 16.17 -32.67
C SER A 15 1.80 15.27 -31.71
N LEU A 16 2.90 14.65 -32.16
CA LEU A 16 3.76 13.82 -31.32
C LEU A 16 4.47 14.62 -30.21
N VAL A 17 4.99 15.81 -30.54
CA VAL A 17 5.64 16.68 -29.54
C VAL A 17 4.60 17.20 -28.55
N TYR A 18 3.39 17.56 -29.02
CA TYR A 18 2.29 17.96 -28.16
C TYR A 18 1.86 16.82 -27.22
N THR A 19 1.72 15.59 -27.72
CA THR A 19 1.37 14.44 -26.86
C THR A 19 2.49 14.09 -25.89
N GLN A 20 3.77 14.21 -26.26
CA GLN A 20 4.89 14.01 -25.33
C GLN A 20 4.91 15.08 -24.22
N ASN A 21 4.68 16.35 -24.55
CA ASN A 21 4.60 17.43 -23.57
C ASN A 21 3.39 17.24 -22.65
N TYR A 22 2.25 16.85 -23.19
CA TYR A 22 1.05 16.54 -22.41
C TYR A 22 1.27 15.35 -21.46
N ILE A 23 1.90 14.26 -21.93
CA ILE A 23 2.24 13.11 -21.08
C ILE A 23 3.20 13.54 -19.95
N LYS A 24 4.19 14.38 -20.24
CA LYS A 24 5.13 14.88 -19.23
C LYS A 24 4.46 15.81 -18.21
N GLU A 25 3.55 16.67 -18.64
CA GLU A 25 2.73 17.48 -17.73
C GLU A 25 1.82 16.61 -16.87
N GLN A 26 1.26 15.54 -17.42
CA GLN A 26 0.46 14.57 -16.67
C GLN A 26 1.31 13.76 -15.68
N GLU A 27 2.51 13.30 -16.05
CA GLU A 27 3.45 12.65 -15.12
C GLU A 27 3.88 13.59 -13.99
N TYR A 28 4.19 14.85 -14.31
CA TYR A 28 4.52 15.88 -13.32
C TYR A 28 3.32 16.25 -12.44
N ALA A 29 2.11 16.25 -13.00
CA ALA A 29 0.87 16.42 -12.25
C ALA A 29 0.62 15.20 -11.36
N VAL A 30 0.83 13.96 -11.81
CA VAL A 30 0.70 12.75 -10.99
C VAL A 30 1.73 12.72 -9.87
N GLU A 31 2.97 13.15 -10.11
CA GLU A 31 4.01 13.24 -9.08
C GLU A 31 3.70 14.31 -8.02
N ARG A 32 2.96 15.38 -8.38
CA ARG A 32 2.51 16.43 -7.45
C ARG A 32 1.11 16.23 -6.85
N ILE A 33 0.24 15.51 -7.55
CA ILE A 33 -1.14 15.16 -7.15
C ILE A 33 -1.14 13.87 -6.36
N ALA A 34 -0.08 13.05 -6.39
CA ALA A 34 0.16 11.98 -5.42
C ALA A 34 0.03 12.59 -4.02
N PRO A 35 -1.16 12.53 -3.42
CA PRO A 35 -1.41 13.19 -2.17
C PRO A 35 -0.90 12.15 -1.19
N ASP A 36 0.31 12.35 -0.69
CA ASP A 36 0.56 12.01 0.70
C ASP A 36 0.14 10.57 1.07
N TRP A 37 0.34 9.58 0.19
CA TRP A 37 0.25 8.16 0.59
C TRP A 37 1.55 7.72 1.31
N TYR A 38 2.44 8.69 1.55
CA TYR A 38 3.42 8.74 2.61
C TYR A 38 3.06 9.79 3.69
N ALA A 39 1.78 10.17 3.82
CA ALA A 39 1.28 10.96 4.94
C ALA A 39 1.63 10.21 6.21
N GLU A 40 2.67 10.74 6.85
CA GLU A 40 3.03 10.56 8.24
C GLU A 40 2.66 9.18 8.79
N ASP A 41 3.68 8.31 8.89
CA ASP A 41 3.80 7.51 10.11
C ASP A 41 3.96 8.53 11.28
N ASN A 42 2.86 9.20 11.61
CA ASN A 42 2.63 9.80 12.90
C ASN A 42 2.77 8.64 13.87
N LEU A 43 3.95 8.57 14.48
CA LEU A 43 4.36 7.55 15.43
C LEU A 43 3.39 7.49 16.63
N ASP A 44 2.53 8.50 16.77
CA ASP A 44 1.50 8.64 17.80
C ASP A 44 0.11 8.09 17.42
N LEU A 45 -0.10 7.67 16.15
CA LEU A 45 -1.37 7.05 15.78
C LEU A 45 -1.45 5.62 16.35
N PRO A 46 -2.58 5.26 17.00
CA PRO A 46 -2.75 3.94 17.59
C PRO A 46 -2.64 2.84 16.54
N PHE A 47 -2.36 1.61 17.00
CA PHE A 47 -2.37 0.43 16.14
C PHE A 47 -3.81 0.13 15.68
N LEU A 48 -4.03 0.03 14.37
CA LEU A 48 -5.34 -0.10 13.76
C LEU A 48 -5.55 -1.48 13.13
N PRO A 49 -6.80 -1.90 12.86
CA PRO A 49 -7.08 -3.19 12.20
C PRO A 49 -6.33 -3.41 10.88
N ARG A 50 -6.13 -2.34 10.10
CA ARG A 50 -5.34 -2.38 8.85
C ARG A 50 -3.86 -2.74 9.08
N ASP A 51 -3.33 -2.46 10.26
CA ASP A 51 -1.92 -2.72 10.56
C ASP A 51 -1.65 -4.21 10.74
N CYS A 52 -2.66 -5.02 11.10
CA CYS A 52 -2.55 -6.47 11.24
C CYS A 52 -1.97 -7.19 10.02
N PHE A 53 -2.15 -6.62 8.83
CA PHE A 53 -1.69 -7.18 7.55
C PHE A 53 -0.41 -6.52 7.02
N ARG A 54 0.15 -5.51 7.71
CA ARG A 54 1.38 -4.87 7.25
C ARG A 54 2.54 -5.88 7.24
N PRO A 55 3.32 -5.93 6.15
CA PRO A 55 4.43 -6.86 6.03
C PRO A 55 5.60 -6.45 6.91
N VAL A 56 6.53 -7.37 7.13
CA VAL A 56 7.86 -7.05 7.68
C VAL A 56 8.82 -6.83 6.52
N HIS A 57 9.55 -5.72 6.55
CA HIS A 57 10.65 -5.48 5.63
C HIS A 57 11.84 -6.34 6.07
N ASP A 58 12.04 -7.45 5.36
CA ASP A 58 13.13 -8.41 5.62
C ASP A 58 14.44 -7.97 4.96
N HIS A 59 15.53 -8.65 5.33
CA HIS A 59 16.83 -8.51 4.67
C HIS A 59 16.88 -9.39 3.41
N LYS A 60 15.97 -9.20 2.45
CA LYS A 60 16.15 -9.81 1.12
C LYS A 60 17.25 -9.09 0.36
N LYS A 61 18.02 -9.87 -0.42
CA LYS A 61 19.04 -9.36 -1.34
C LYS A 61 18.39 -8.33 -2.29
N GLY A 62 18.80 -7.06 -2.18
CA GLY A 62 18.23 -5.94 -2.93
C GLY A 62 17.32 -4.98 -2.13
N SER A 63 16.99 -5.31 -0.88
CA SER A 63 16.16 -4.44 0.00
C SER A 63 16.88 -3.18 0.51
N GLY A 64 18.21 -3.13 0.41
CA GLY A 64 19.02 -1.98 0.85
C GLY A 64 19.19 -1.87 2.38
N CYS A 65 18.71 -2.84 3.16
CA CYS A 65 18.70 -2.77 4.62
C CYS A 65 19.49 -3.92 5.23
N PRO A 66 20.79 -3.72 5.57
CA PRO A 66 21.78 -4.79 5.68
C PRO A 66 21.76 -5.57 7.00
N SER A 67 20.82 -5.28 7.90
CA SER A 67 20.80 -5.88 9.24
C SER A 67 19.87 -7.07 9.30
N THR A 68 20.09 -7.98 10.25
CA THR A 68 19.12 -9.02 10.60
C THR A 68 18.81 -8.89 12.08
N ILE A 69 17.69 -8.25 12.38
CA ILE A 69 17.22 -8.01 13.74
C ILE A 69 16.10 -9.00 14.03
N VAL A 70 16.22 -9.73 15.14
CA VAL A 70 15.17 -10.61 15.61
C VAL A 70 14.07 -9.75 16.24
N SER A 71 12.91 -9.78 15.62
CA SER A 71 11.73 -8.99 15.99
C SER A 71 10.50 -9.89 16.12
N TRP A 72 9.37 -9.30 16.46
CA TRP A 72 8.08 -9.96 16.61
C TRP A 72 7.05 -9.28 15.69
N ARG A 73 6.12 -10.06 15.15
CA ARG A 73 4.99 -9.54 14.37
C ARG A 73 3.73 -10.31 14.73
N TRP A 74 2.56 -9.69 14.57
CA TRP A 74 1.32 -10.44 14.58
C TRP A 74 1.19 -11.28 13.30
N ASP A 75 0.77 -12.53 13.45
CA ASP A 75 0.44 -13.40 12.33
C ASP A 75 -1.06 -13.70 12.34
N MET A 76 -1.78 -13.23 11.32
CA MET A 76 -3.24 -13.38 11.22
C MET A 76 -3.68 -14.84 11.09
N LYS A 77 -2.87 -15.69 10.45
CA LYS A 77 -3.20 -17.11 10.26
C LYS A 77 -2.96 -17.91 11.53
N ALA A 78 -1.87 -17.63 12.24
CA ALA A 78 -1.53 -18.28 13.49
C ALA A 78 -2.23 -17.65 14.71
N GLU A 79 -2.98 -16.57 14.52
CA GLU A 79 -3.66 -15.77 15.56
C GLU A 79 -2.75 -15.47 16.77
N SER A 80 -1.46 -15.23 16.52
CA SER A 80 -0.44 -15.10 17.55
C SER A 80 0.78 -14.31 17.08
N CYS A 81 1.53 -13.76 18.03
CA CYS A 81 2.81 -13.11 17.77
C CYS A 81 3.88 -14.15 17.41
N LYS A 82 4.56 -13.94 16.28
CA LYS A 82 5.63 -14.81 15.76
C LYS A 82 6.93 -14.02 15.59
N LEU A 83 8.05 -14.75 15.62
CA LEU A 83 9.35 -14.19 15.29
C LEU A 83 9.39 -13.72 13.84
N ALA A 84 10.09 -12.63 13.60
CA ALA A 84 10.35 -12.06 12.29
C ALA A 84 11.82 -11.65 12.17
N ALA A 85 12.38 -11.78 10.97
CA ALA A 85 13.68 -11.23 10.63
C ALA A 85 13.48 -9.86 9.99
N TYR A 86 13.90 -8.80 10.68
CA TYR A 86 13.77 -7.42 10.24
C TYR A 86 15.09 -6.89 9.67
N GLY A 87 15.02 -6.26 8.49
CA GLY A 87 16.16 -5.72 7.75
C GLY A 87 16.86 -4.53 8.40
N GLY A 88 16.24 -3.90 9.41
CA GLY A 88 16.82 -2.75 10.13
C GLY A 88 16.45 -1.38 9.58
N CYS A 89 15.56 -1.28 8.59
CA CYS A 89 15.06 -0.01 8.06
C CYS A 89 13.53 -0.03 7.90
N LYS A 90 12.90 1.15 7.99
CA LYS A 90 11.46 1.35 7.69
C LYS A 90 10.57 0.28 8.35
N PRO A 91 10.55 0.19 9.70
CA PRO A 91 9.74 -0.81 10.37
C PRO A 91 8.26 -0.54 10.07
N SER A 92 7.48 -1.60 9.86
CA SER A 92 6.03 -1.45 9.76
C SER A 92 5.41 -1.39 11.16
N LYS A 93 4.17 -0.90 11.28
CA LYS A 93 3.44 -0.88 12.55
C LYS A 93 3.18 -2.28 13.13
N ASN A 94 3.26 -3.34 12.32
CA ASN A 94 3.17 -4.73 12.74
C ASN A 94 4.54 -5.37 12.97
N LEU A 95 5.49 -4.57 13.47
CA LEU A 95 6.80 -5.02 13.88
C LEU A 95 7.08 -4.50 15.29
N PHE A 96 7.45 -5.40 16.19
CA PHE A 96 7.69 -5.13 17.60
C PHE A 96 9.04 -5.68 18.01
N PHE A 97 9.71 -5.01 18.96
CA PHE A 97 11.01 -5.48 19.45
C PHE A 97 10.88 -6.44 20.64
N SER A 98 9.65 -6.68 21.12
CA SER A 98 9.38 -7.69 22.13
C SER A 98 8.06 -8.41 21.89
N MET A 99 7.99 -9.69 22.28
CA MET A 99 6.76 -10.48 22.27
C MET A 99 5.65 -9.82 23.09
N ARG A 100 6.02 -9.26 24.25
CA ARG A 100 5.08 -8.61 25.19
C ARG A 100 4.42 -7.40 24.56
N GLU A 101 5.17 -6.60 23.81
CA GLU A 101 4.63 -5.44 23.10
C GLU A 101 3.68 -5.85 21.98
N CYS A 102 4.07 -6.83 21.17
CA CYS A 102 3.19 -7.39 20.13
C CYS A 102 1.85 -7.89 20.72
N ILE A 103 1.90 -8.63 21.83
CA ILE A 103 0.70 -9.11 22.53
C ILE A 103 -0.13 -7.92 23.05
N ARG A 104 0.51 -6.92 23.65
CA ARG A 104 -0.22 -5.77 24.23
C ARG A 104 -0.91 -4.93 23.17
N VAL A 105 -0.27 -4.74 22.02
CA VAL A 105 -0.69 -3.78 20.98
C VAL A 105 -1.52 -4.46 19.89
N ALA A 106 -1.00 -5.50 19.26
CA ALA A 106 -1.62 -6.11 18.09
C ALA A 106 -2.73 -7.11 18.46
N GLN A 107 -2.52 -7.95 19.48
CA GLN A 107 -3.48 -9.00 19.83
C GLN A 107 -4.92 -8.49 20.08
N PRO A 108 -5.18 -7.46 20.92
CA PRO A 108 -6.54 -7.03 21.18
C PRO A 108 -7.25 -6.45 19.94
N VAL A 109 -6.49 -5.89 19.00
CA VAL A 109 -7.02 -5.31 17.76
C VAL A 109 -7.25 -6.39 16.70
N CYS A 110 -6.23 -7.21 16.43
CA CYS A 110 -6.28 -8.19 15.37
C CYS A 110 -7.17 -9.40 15.69
N LYS A 111 -7.24 -9.84 16.96
CA LYS A 111 -8.19 -10.90 17.34
C LYS A 111 -9.63 -10.46 17.16
N ARG A 112 -9.96 -9.24 17.59
CA ARG A 112 -11.30 -8.68 17.38
C ARG A 112 -11.66 -8.63 15.89
N LEU A 113 -10.74 -8.15 15.05
CA LEU A 113 -10.94 -8.17 13.60
C LEU A 113 -11.23 -9.58 13.06
N ILE A 114 -10.51 -10.60 13.53
CA ILE A 114 -10.74 -11.99 13.10
C ILE A 114 -12.12 -12.50 13.57
N GLU A 115 -12.52 -12.18 14.79
CA GLU A 115 -13.85 -12.51 15.32
C GLU A 115 -14.95 -11.84 14.50
N ASP A 116 -14.79 -10.55 14.18
CA ASP A 116 -15.73 -9.80 13.36
C ASP A 116 -15.82 -10.42 11.95
N LEU A 117 -14.69 -10.74 11.32
CA LEU A 117 -14.65 -11.37 10.00
C LEU A 117 -15.25 -12.78 9.98
N LYS A 118 -15.20 -13.54 11.09
CA LYS A 118 -15.84 -14.85 11.21
C LYS A 118 -17.37 -14.75 11.29
N ASN A 119 -17.90 -13.58 11.68
CA ASN A 119 -19.34 -13.33 11.78
C ASN A 119 -19.95 -12.81 10.48
N TYR A 120 -19.13 -12.45 9.49
CA TYR A 120 -19.59 -12.06 8.15
C TYR A 120 -19.63 -13.26 7.22
N THR A 121 -20.74 -13.42 6.54
CA THR A 121 -20.89 -14.36 5.44
C THR A 121 -20.42 -13.75 4.13
N LEU A 122 -20.22 -14.60 3.12
CA LEU A 122 -19.95 -14.13 1.75
C LEU A 122 -21.07 -13.22 1.24
N LEU A 123 -22.32 -13.47 1.64
CA LEU A 123 -23.47 -12.65 1.26
C LEU A 123 -23.37 -11.24 1.86
N ASP A 124 -22.98 -11.12 3.13
CA ASP A 124 -22.83 -9.81 3.78
C ASP A 124 -21.71 -8.98 3.14
N LEU A 125 -20.62 -9.63 2.71
CA LEU A 125 -19.54 -8.98 1.97
C LEU A 125 -20.01 -8.53 0.57
N LEU A 126 -20.78 -9.36 -0.12
CA LEU A 126 -21.35 -9.03 -1.43
C LEU A 126 -22.32 -7.85 -1.31
N ASP A 127 -23.18 -7.82 -0.30
CA ASP A 127 -24.13 -6.73 -0.06
C ASP A 127 -23.42 -5.41 0.22
N MET A 128 -22.35 -5.42 1.03
CA MET A 128 -21.51 -4.22 1.26
C MET A 128 -20.84 -3.73 -0.02
N LEU A 129 -20.34 -4.62 -0.87
CA LEU A 129 -19.70 -4.25 -2.13
C LEU A 129 -20.72 -3.72 -3.15
N ILE A 130 -21.90 -4.34 -3.25
CA ILE A 130 -23.00 -3.88 -4.10
C ILE A 130 -23.43 -2.48 -3.70
N TYR A 131 -23.58 -2.23 -2.40
CA TYR A 131 -23.90 -0.90 -1.88
C TYR A 131 -22.85 0.15 -2.28
N LYS A 132 -21.55 -0.14 -2.12
CA LYS A 132 -20.47 0.78 -2.50
C LYS A 132 -20.48 1.10 -4.00
N ILE A 133 -20.75 0.10 -4.84
CA ILE A 133 -20.83 0.28 -6.30
C ILE A 133 -22.04 1.16 -6.68
N GLN A 134 -23.16 1.03 -5.96
CA GLN A 134 -24.33 1.89 -6.15
C GLN A 134 -24.07 3.33 -5.71
N ASP A 135 -23.38 3.51 -4.57
CA ASP A 135 -22.95 4.82 -4.04
C ASP A 135 -22.04 5.55 -5.02
N ASP A 136 -21.03 4.87 -5.58
CA ASP A 136 -20.08 5.47 -6.54
C ASP A 136 -20.73 5.80 -7.91
N SER A 137 -22.00 5.40 -8.14
CA SER A 137 -22.74 5.62 -9.39
C SER A 137 -23.76 6.77 -9.35
N ASN A 138 -23.98 7.37 -8.18
CA ASN A 138 -24.85 8.54 -7.97
C ASN A 138 -24.04 9.82 -7.73
#